data_AF-A0A2M7YKK2-F1
#
_entry.id   AF-A0A2M7YKK2-F1
#
_cell.length_a   1.000
_cell.length_b   1.000
_cell.length_c   1.000
_cell.angle_alpha   90.00
_cell.angle_beta   90.00
_cell.angle_gamma   90.00
#
_symmetry.space_group_name_H-M   'P 1'
#
loop_
_entity.id
_entity.type
_entity.pdbx_description
1 polymer ?
#
loop_
_entity_poly.entity_id
_entity_poly.type
_entity_poly.pdbx_seq_one_letter_code
_entity_poly.pdbx_strand_id
1 'polypeptide(L)'
;LGLFVRFFGNFGFLAAISPLLSFIVLINIWLALFNLLPLPPLDGSKIAIGLVPRSWEGFFFNLERMSFISLFVALALAMTVLPYIVPFIFKLIVGQTAVF
;
A
#
# COMPACT_ATOMS: atom_id res chain seq x y z
N LEU A 1 2.83 14.24 -5.19
CA LEU A 1 4.29 13.97 -5.21
C LEU A 1 4.73 13.17 -6.43
N GLY A 2 4.18 11.97 -6.70
CA GLY A 2 4.67 11.14 -7.81
C GLY A 2 4.52 11.76 -9.21
N LEU A 3 3.40 12.44 -9.50
CA LEU A 3 3.25 13.20 -10.75
C LEU A 3 4.27 14.35 -10.87
N PHE A 4 4.64 14.97 -9.75
CA PHE A 4 5.66 16.01 -9.76
C PHE A 4 7.02 15.44 -10.14
N VAL A 5 7.40 14.29 -9.58
CA VAL A 5 8.62 13.57 -9.99
C VAL A 5 8.57 13.18 -11.47
N ARG A 6 7.41 12.73 -11.96
CA ARG A 6 7.22 12.33 -13.37
C ARG A 6 7.51 13.46 -14.35
N PHE A 7 7.00 14.67 -14.08
CA PHE A 7 7.12 15.79 -15.02
C PHE A 7 8.31 16.70 -14.76
N PHE A 8 8.79 16.81 -13.52
CA PHE A 8 9.81 17.78 -13.12
C PHE A 8 11.09 17.13 -12.56
N GLY A 9 11.08 15.82 -12.29
CA GLY A 9 12.18 15.12 -11.61
C GLY A 9 13.45 14.95 -12.43
N ASN A 10 13.49 15.36 -13.71
CA ASN A 10 14.68 15.25 -14.56
C ASN A 10 15.36 16.61 -14.83
N PHE A 11 14.90 17.69 -14.20
CA PHE A 11 15.36 19.05 -14.52
C PHE A 11 16.30 19.62 -13.44
N GLY A 12 17.55 19.89 -13.82
CA GLY A 12 18.51 20.65 -12.99
C GLY A 12 18.66 20.11 -11.57
N PHE A 13 18.58 20.99 -10.56
CA PHE A 13 18.66 20.61 -9.14
C PHE A 13 17.57 19.61 -8.72
N LEU A 14 16.41 19.59 -9.38
CA LEU A 14 15.33 18.64 -9.07
C LEU A 14 15.74 17.20 -9.37
N ALA A 15 16.65 16.97 -10.32
CA ALA A 15 17.19 15.65 -10.61
C ALA A 15 17.98 15.06 -9.43
N ALA A 16 18.65 15.90 -8.64
CA ALA A 16 19.40 15.46 -7.46
C ALA A 16 18.47 14.99 -6.33
N ILE A 17 17.31 15.61 -6.16
CA ILE A 17 16.33 15.27 -5.10
C ILE A 17 15.25 14.29 -5.55
N SER A 18 15.15 14.03 -6.86
CA SER A 18 14.17 13.12 -7.47
C SER A 18 14.19 11.70 -6.87
N PRO A 19 15.36 11.08 -6.56
CA PRO A 19 15.39 9.76 -5.91
C PRO A 19 14.76 9.77 -4.50
N LEU A 20 15.01 10.83 -3.71
CA LEU A 20 14.42 10.99 -2.38
C LEU A 20 12.89 11.11 -2.47
N LEU A 21 12.39 11.96 -3.36
CA LEU A 21 10.96 12.14 -3.61
C LEU A 21 10.31 10.83 -4.10
N SER A 22 11.00 10.09 -4.98
CA SER A 22 10.59 8.78 -5.47
C SER A 22 10.46 7.78 -4.33
N PHE A 23 11.40 7.76 -3.39
CA PHE A 23 11.36 6.88 -2.22
C PHE A 23 10.17 7.21 -1.31
N ILE A 24 9.88 8.50 -1.08
CA ILE A 24 8.70 8.93 -0.32
C ILE A 24 7.41 8.47 -1.01
N VAL A 25 7.32 8.60 -2.34
CA VAL A 25 6.17 8.11 -3.12
C VAL A 25 6.01 6.61 -2.98
N LEU A 26 7.11 5.86 -3.07
CA LEU A 26 7.12 4.41 -2.94
C LEU A 26 6.58 3.97 -1.58
N ILE A 27 7.07 4.56 -0.47
CA ILE A 27 6.59 4.27 0.89
C ILE A 27 5.09 4.54 1.00
N ASN A 28 4.61 5.68 0.47
CA ASN A 28 3.20 6.01 0.53
C ASN A 28 2.32 5.02 -0.27
N ILE A 29 2.79 4.56 -1.43
CA ILE A 29 2.09 3.51 -2.20
C ILE A 29 2.04 2.20 -1.41
N TRP A 30 3.15 1.80 -0.82
CA TRP A 30 3.21 0.61 0.06
C TRP A 30 2.22 0.72 1.21
N LEU A 31 2.22 1.84 1.95
CA LEU A 31 1.31 2.07 3.07
C LEU A 31 -0.15 2.13 2.64
N ALA A 32 -0.44 2.79 1.52
CA ALA A 32 -1.81 2.89 0.99
C ALA A 32 -2.36 1.51 0.61
N LEU A 33 -1.59 0.70 -0.11
CA LEU A 33 -2.00 -0.66 -0.48
C LEU A 33 -2.09 -1.57 0.75
N PHE A 34 -1.18 -1.45 1.70
CA PHE A 34 -1.23 -2.19 2.96
C PHE A 34 -2.53 -1.87 3.71
N ASN A 35 -2.88 -0.59 3.85
CA ASN A 35 -4.12 -0.18 4.50
C ASN A 35 -5.38 -0.57 3.73
N LEU A 36 -5.31 -0.93 2.45
CA LEU A 36 -6.45 -1.42 1.67
C LEU A 36 -6.69 -2.93 1.84
N LEU A 37 -5.79 -3.68 2.50
CA LEU A 37 -5.99 -5.10 2.71
C LEU A 37 -7.20 -5.36 3.64
N PRO A 38 -8.08 -6.32 3.29
CA PRO A 38 -9.29 -6.62 4.04
C PRO A 38 -9.01 -7.48 5.29
N LEU A 39 -8.04 -7.09 6.10
CA LEU A 39 -7.60 -7.80 7.32
C LEU A 39 -7.55 -6.81 8.50
N PRO A 40 -8.25 -7.08 9.62
CA PRO A 40 -8.11 -6.26 10.83
C PRO A 40 -6.64 -6.27 11.29
N PRO A 41 -6.07 -5.19 11.86
CA PRO A 41 -6.66 -3.90 12.22
C PRO A 41 -6.59 -2.83 11.10
N LEU A 42 -6.28 -3.22 9.86
CA LEU A 42 -6.06 -2.30 8.75
C LEU A 42 -7.38 -1.65 8.30
N ASP A 43 -7.31 -0.43 7.76
CA ASP A 43 -8.53 0.33 7.43
C ASP A 43 -9.41 -0.35 6.37
N GLY A 44 -8.83 -1.14 5.47
CA GLY A 44 -9.54 -1.93 4.46
C GLY A 44 -10.46 -3.00 5.05
N SER A 45 -10.20 -3.44 6.29
CA SER A 45 -11.09 -4.38 6.98
C SER A 45 -12.46 -3.77 7.29
N LYS A 46 -12.54 -2.47 7.60
CA LYS A 46 -13.81 -1.77 7.85
C LYS A 46 -14.67 -1.70 6.59
N ILE A 47 -14.02 -1.48 5.45
CA ILE A 47 -14.66 -1.50 4.12
C ILE A 47 -15.15 -2.92 3.83
N ALA A 48 -14.32 -3.93 4.08
CA ALA A 48 -14.70 -5.32 3.88
C ALA A 48 -15.91 -5.73 4.74
N ILE A 49 -15.92 -5.38 6.03
CA ILE A 49 -17.05 -5.67 6.94
C ILE A 49 -18.35 -5.04 6.42
N GLY A 50 -18.30 -3.81 5.90
CA GLY A 50 -19.47 -3.14 5.34
C GLY A 50 -20.03 -3.78 4.05
N LEU A 51 -19.24 -4.61 3.36
CA LEU A 51 -19.62 -5.26 2.11
C LEU A 51 -20.07 -6.72 2.28
N VAL A 52 -19.72 -7.36 3.40
CA VAL A 52 -19.91 -8.81 3.59
C VAL A 52 -21.28 -9.09 4.25
N PRO A 53 -21.96 -10.21 3.94
CA PRO A 53 -23.24 -10.57 4.56
C PRO A 53 -23.11 -10.78 6.09
N ARG A 54 -24.21 -10.52 6.82
CA ARG A 54 -24.26 -10.63 8.30
C ARG A 54 -23.75 -11.96 8.86
N SER A 55 -23.82 -13.05 8.10
CA SER A 55 -23.31 -14.37 8.52
C SER A 55 -21.80 -14.41 8.78
N TRP A 56 -21.03 -13.45 8.24
CA TRP A 56 -19.58 -13.38 8.43
C TRP A 56 -19.16 -12.39 9.52
N GLU A 57 -20.09 -11.64 10.11
CA GLU A 57 -19.78 -10.68 11.19
C GLU A 57 -19.08 -11.38 12.36
N GLY A 58 -19.51 -12.60 12.71
CA GLY A 58 -18.87 -13.39 13.77
C GLY A 58 -17.42 -13.77 13.46
N PHE A 59 -17.09 -13.99 12.18
CA PHE A 59 -15.71 -14.27 11.76
C PHE A 59 -14.84 -13.02 11.91
N PHE A 60 -15.31 -11.86 11.44
CA PHE A 60 -14.59 -10.60 11.57
C PHE A 60 -14.41 -10.18 13.03
N PHE A 61 -15.41 -10.37 13.87
CA PHE A 61 -15.30 -10.10 15.31
C PHE A 61 -14.21 -10.95 15.99
N ASN A 62 -14.12 -12.23 15.62
CA ASN A 62 -13.07 -13.11 16.12
C ASN A 62 -11.68 -12.69 15.61
N LEU A 63 -11.57 -12.29 14.33
CA LEU A 63 -10.31 -11.75 13.79
C LEU A 63 -9.88 -10.46 14.48
N GLU A 64 -10.82 -9.55 14.74
CA GLU A 64 -10.54 -8.29 15.44
C GLU A 64 -10.05 -8.56 16.87
N ARG A 65 -10.62 -9.55 17.55
CA ARG A 65 -10.13 -10.00 18.86
C ARG A 65 -8.71 -10.58 18.81
N MET A 66 -8.31 -11.11 17.65
CA MET A 66 -6.97 -11.64 17.35
C MET A 66 -6.10 -10.62 16.57
N SER A 67 -6.32 -9.31 16.75
CA SER A 67 -5.66 -8.21 16.02
C SER A 67 -4.14 -8.36 15.84
N PHE A 68 -3.45 -8.92 16.83
CA PHE A 68 -1.99 -9.13 16.74
C PHE A 68 -1.63 -10.19 15.69
N ILE A 69 -2.34 -11.32 15.68
CA ILE A 69 -2.11 -12.42 14.72
C ILE A 69 -2.52 -11.98 13.32
N SER A 70 -3.67 -11.32 13.19
CA SER A 70 -4.15 -10.83 11.89
C SER A 70 -3.21 -9.78 11.28
N LEU A 71 -2.51 -8.99 12.09
CA LEU A 71 -1.46 -8.08 11.61
C LEU A 71 -0.26 -8.82 11.02
N PHE A 72 0.21 -9.90 11.64
CA PHE A 72 1.29 -10.72 11.06
C PHE A 72 0.86 -11.40 9.76
N VAL A 73 -0.38 -11.89 9.70
CA VAL A 73 -0.94 -12.46 8.47
C VAL A 73 -1.03 -11.39 7.38
N ALA A 74 -1.48 -10.19 7.72
CA ALA A 74 -1.55 -9.08 6.78
C ALA A 74 -0.16 -8.66 6.30
N LEU A 75 0.85 -8.65 7.17
CA LEU A 75 2.24 -8.36 6.80
C LEU A 75 2.80 -9.45 5.87
N ALA A 76 2.57 -10.72 6.17
CA ALA A 76 3.00 -11.83 5.31
C ALA A 76 2.33 -11.76 3.93
N LEU A 77 1.02 -11.51 3.90
CA LEU A 77 0.28 -11.29 2.67
C LEU A 77 0.78 -10.06 1.91
N ALA A 78 1.11 -8.99 2.63
CA ALA A 78 1.65 -7.78 2.04
C ALA A 78 3.00 -8.03 1.38
N MET A 79 3.92 -8.68 2.08
CA MET A 79 5.26 -9.02 1.58
C MET A 79 5.21 -9.96 0.37
N THR A 80 4.17 -10.78 0.23
CA THR A 80 4.01 -11.67 -0.91
C THR A 80 3.30 -11.00 -2.09
N VAL A 81 2.28 -10.18 -1.85
CA VAL A 81 1.43 -9.62 -2.92
C VAL A 81 1.92 -8.25 -3.40
N LEU A 82 2.28 -7.33 -2.49
CA LEU A 82 2.61 -5.96 -2.85
C LEU A 82 3.85 -5.82 -3.77
N PRO A 83 4.91 -6.64 -3.69
CA PRO A 83 6.03 -6.52 -4.63
C PRO A 83 5.63 -6.70 -6.10
N TYR A 84 4.52 -7.36 -6.39
CA TYR A 84 4.01 -7.51 -7.76
C TYR A 84 3.17 -6.30 -8.19
N ILE A 85 2.45 -5.67 -7.26
CA ILE A 85 1.50 -4.59 -7.54
C ILE A 85 2.15 -3.21 -7.44
N VAL A 86 2.99 -2.99 -6.43
CA VAL A 86 3.61 -1.70 -6.14
C VAL A 86 4.45 -1.18 -7.30
N PRO A 87 5.35 -1.95 -7.94
CA PRO A 87 6.16 -1.45 -9.05
C PRO A 87 5.30 -1.00 -10.24
N PHE A 88 4.19 -1.70 -10.49
CA PHE A 88 3.25 -1.34 -11.54
C PHE A 88 2.58 0.01 -11.24
N ILE A 89 2.04 0.19 -10.03
CA ILE A 89 1.40 1.45 -9.61
C ILE A 89 2.42 2.58 -9.55
N PHE A 90 3.61 2.33 -9.03
CA PHE A 90 4.70 3.29 -8.98
C PHE A 90 5.06 3.76 -10.38
N LYS A 91 5.27 2.83 -11.33
CA LYS A 91 5.56 3.17 -12.72
C LYS A 91 4.44 3.96 -13.37
N LEU A 92 3.18 3.65 -13.07
CA LEU A 92 2.03 4.38 -13.57
C LEU A 92 2.02 5.84 -13.09
N ILE A 93 2.33 6.08 -11.81
CA ILE A 93 2.29 7.41 -11.19
C ILE A 93 3.55 8.22 -11.52
N VAL A 94 4.73 7.65 -11.31
CA VAL A 94 6.04 8.32 -11.41
C VAL A 94 6.59 8.29 -12.84
N GLY A 95 6.13 7.36 -13.69
CA GLY A 95 6.61 7.23 -15.06
C GLY A 95 8.04 6.70 -15.19
N GLN A 96 8.69 6.35 -14.07
CA GLN A 96 10.02 5.78 -14.01
C GLN A 96 9.94 4.36 -13.45
N THR A 97 10.90 3.52 -13.81
CA THR A 97 11.04 2.20 -13.18
C THR A 97 11.59 2.41 -11.78
N ALA A 98 10.91 1.88 -10.77
CA ALA A 98 11.47 1.85 -9.44
C ALA A 98 12.75 1.00 -9.46
N VAL A 99 13.85 1.61 -9.05
CA VAL A 99 15.15 0.94 -8.91
C VAL A 99 15.12 0.32 -7.51
N PHE A 100 15.03 -1.01 -7.46
CA PHE A 100 15.08 -1.80 -6.23
C PHE A 100 16.39 -2.58 -6.19
#